data_AF-A0A351TS94-F1
#
_entry.id   AF-A0A351TS94-F1
#
_cell.length_a   1.000
_cell.length_b   1.000
_cell.length_c   1.000
_cell.angle_alpha   90.00
_cell.angle_beta   90.00
_cell.angle_gamma   90.00
#
_symmetry.space_group_name_H-M   'P 1'
#
loop_
_entity.id
_entity.type
_entity.pdbx_description
1 polymer ?
#
loop_
_entity_poly.entity_id
_entity_poly.type
_entity_poly.pdbx_seq_one_letter_code
_entity_poly.pdbx_strand_id
1 'polypeptide(L)' 'MMEAVQDMTVDEKKDMLLEMLADLYTIKAANKEENTVLDHKIKVTEKRLEILGVTDLADLKP' A
#
# COMPACT_ATOMS: atom_id res chain seq x y z
N MET A 1 -7.25 -21.38 -22.38
CA MET A 1 -6.14 -20.42 -22.23
C MET A 1 -6.30 -19.83 -20.85
N MET A 2 -5.34 -20.08 -19.97
CA MET A 2 -5.41 -19.79 -18.54
C MET A 2 -4.57 -18.54 -18.25
N GLU A 3 -5.09 -17.71 -17.35
CA GLU A 3 -4.50 -16.51 -16.74
C GLU A 3 -4.43 -15.26 -17.62
N ALA A 4 -5.58 -14.57 -17.70
CA ALA A 4 -5.58 -13.12 -17.77
C ALA A 4 -4.99 -12.57 -16.46
N VAL A 5 -3.66 -12.53 -16.38
CA VAL A 5 -2.99 -11.55 -15.51
C VAL A 5 -3.48 -10.21 -16.07
N GLN A 6 -4.42 -9.57 -15.36
CA GLN A 6 -4.97 -8.29 -15.78
C GLN A 6 -3.82 -7.37 -16.15
N ASP A 7 -3.79 -6.90 -17.40
CA ASP A 7 -2.95 -5.78 -17.83
C ASP A 7 -3.47 -4.53 -17.11
N MET A 8 -3.27 -4.47 -15.80
CA MET A 8 -3.51 -3.27 -15.03
C MET A 8 -2.49 -2.24 -15.47
N THR A 9 -2.99 -1.04 -15.75
CA THR A 9 -2.14 0.10 -15.98
C THR A 9 -1.32 0.41 -14.72
N VAL A 10 -0.19 1.09 -14.92
CA VAL A 10 0.65 1.55 -13.80
C VAL A 10 -0.15 2.43 -12.83
N ASP A 11 -1.10 3.21 -13.34
CA ASP A 11 -1.90 4.12 -12.53
C ASP A 11 -2.96 3.39 -11.71
N GLU A 12 -3.69 2.43 -12.29
CA GLU A 12 -4.58 1.56 -11.51
C GLU A 12 -3.84 0.80 -10.40
N LYS A 13 -2.60 0.37 -10.69
CA LYS A 13 -1.75 -0.28 -9.69
C LYS A 13 -1.34 0.67 -8.57
N LYS A 14 -1.08 1.95 -8.87
CA LYS A 14 -0.79 2.97 -7.85
C LYS A 14 -2.01 3.19 -6.98
N ASP A 15 -3.18 3.40 -7.58
CA ASP A 15 -4.43 3.67 -6.85
C ASP A 15 -4.75 2.53 -5.88
N MET A 16 -4.66 1.28 -6.33
CA MET A 16 -4.86 0.11 -5.45
C MET A 16 -3.84 0.03 -4.31
N LEU A 17 -2.58 0.38 -4.56
CA LEU A 17 -1.54 0.37 -3.52
C LEU A 17 -1.75 1.53 -2.54
N LEU A 18 -2.25 2.68 -2.99
CA LEU A 18 -2.59 3.82 -2.15
C LEU A 18 -3.77 3.51 -1.23
N GLU A 19 -4.85 2.92 -1.77
CA GLU A 19 -5.98 2.45 -0.97
C GLU A 19 -5.55 1.41 0.07
N MET A 20 -4.75 0.41 -0.35
CA MET A 20 -4.22 -0.59 0.57
C MET A 20 -3.34 0.03 1.66
N LEU A 21 -2.53 1.04 1.33
CA LEU A 21 -1.68 1.72 2.32
C LEU A 21 -2.52 2.49 3.34
N ALA A 22 -3.57 3.19 2.90
CA ALA A 22 -4.49 3.90 3.77
C ALA A 22 -5.19 2.96 4.76
N ASP A 23 -5.64 1.79 4.29
CA ASP A 23 -6.23 0.75 5.14
C ASP A 23 -5.23 0.23 6.18
N LEU A 24 -3.99 -0.05 5.75
CA LEU A 24 -2.95 -0.54 6.66
C LEU A 24 -2.61 0.49 7.74
N TYR A 25 -2.55 1.78 7.40
CA TYR A 25 -2.37 2.85 8.39
C TYR A 25 -3.57 2.98 9.34
N THR A 26 -4.79 2.88 8.83
CA THR A 26 -6.01 2.90 9.65
C THR A 26 -6.03 1.73 10.64
N ILE A 27 -5.71 0.52 10.17
CA ILE A 27 -5.58 -0.67 11.03
C ILE A 27 -4.48 -0.46 12.05
N LYS A 28 -3.33 0.13 11.67
CA LYS A 28 -2.23 0.39 12.59
C LYS A 28 -2.61 1.41 13.66
N ALA A 29 -3.33 2.46 13.30
CA ALA A 29 -3.82 3.46 14.25
C ALA A 29 -4.89 2.89 15.21
N ALA A 30 -5.73 1.97 14.72
CA ALA A 30 -6.73 1.29 15.54
C ALA A 30 -6.13 0.20 16.44
N ASN A 31 -5.01 -0.41 16.03
CA ASN A 31 -4.34 -1.46 16.78
C ASN A 31 -3.48 -0.86 17.91
N LYS A 32 -3.82 -1.19 19.16
CA LYS A 32 -3.12 -0.66 20.35
C LYS A 32 -1.84 -1.42 20.69
N GLU A 33 -1.60 -2.54 20.00
CA GLU A 33 -0.43 -3.39 20.19
C GLU A 33 0.51 -3.29 18.99
N GLU A 34 1.81 -3.45 19.25
CA GLU A 34 2.82 -3.50 18.22
C GLU A 34 2.57 -4.73 17.32
N ASN A 35 2.43 -4.48 16.02
CA ASN A 35 2.21 -5.53 15.03
C ASN A 35 3.28 -5.46 13.95
N THR A 36 4.35 -6.24 14.15
CA THR A 36 5.52 -6.29 13.25
C THR A 36 5.17 -6.74 11.84
N VAL A 37 4.13 -7.58 11.69
CA VAL A 37 3.62 -8.00 10.37
C VAL A 37 2.94 -6.83 9.66
N LEU A 38 2.15 -6.05 10.39
CA LEU A 38 1.49 -4.86 9.84
C LEU A 38 2.53 -3.80 9.44
N ASP A 39 3.54 -3.57 10.27
CA ASP A 39 4.66 -2.67 9.96
C ASP A 39 5.44 -3.11 8.73
N HIS A 40 5.69 -4.41 8.60
CA HIS A 40 6.34 -4.95 7.41
C HIS A 40 5.49 -4.74 6.15
N LYS A 41 4.17 -4.98 6.23
CA LYS A 41 3.26 -4.75 5.11
C LYS A 41 3.23 -3.29 4.68
N ILE A 42 3.14 -2.35 5.63
CA ILE A 42 3.21 -0.91 5.36
C ILE A 42 4.49 -0.57 4.60
N LYS A 43 5.67 -0.97 5.12
CA LYS A 43 6.97 -0.69 4.48
C LYS A 43 7.07 -1.26 3.07
N VAL A 44 6.57 -2.48 2.85
CA VAL A 44 6.58 -3.10 1.52
C VAL A 44 5.68 -2.33 0.55
N THR A 45 4.51 -1.89 1.00
CA THR A 45 3.58 -1.10 0.19
C THR A 45 4.14 0.28 -0.14
N GLU A 46 4.71 1.00 0.84
CA GLU A 46 5.43 2.27 0.64
C GLU A 46 6.53 2.11 -0.42
N LYS A 47 7.36 1.07 -0.31
CA LYS A 47 8.45 0.83 -1.28
C LYS A 47 7.94 0.51 -2.68
N ARG A 48 6.80 -0.19 -2.80
CA ARG A 48 6.17 -0.46 -4.10
C ARG A 48 5.65 0.82 -4.74
N LEU A 49 5.06 1.71 -3.94
CA LEU A 49 4.61 3.03 -4.39
C LEU A 49 5.79 3.91 -4.82
N GLU A 50 6.89 3.88 -4.08
CA GLU A 50 8.14 4.57 -4.44
C GLU A 50 8.69 4.10 -5.79
N ILE A 51 8.72 2.78 -6.04
CA ILE A 51 9.13 2.21 -7.34
C ILE A 51 8.22 2.68 -8.49
N LEU A 52 6.94 2.95 -8.20
CA LEU A 52 5.98 3.47 -9.18
C LEU A 52 6.04 5.00 -9.31
N GLY A 53 6.95 5.67 -8.59
CA GLY A 53 7.15 7.12 -8.64
C GLY A 53 6.26 7.93 -7.69
N VAL A 54 5.59 7.27 -6.74
CA VAL A 54 4.84 7.95 -5.68
C VAL A 54 5.75 8.13 -4.47
N THR A 55 6.17 9.36 -4.22
CA THR A 55 7.11 9.69 -3.13
C THR A 55 6.46 10.50 -2.01
N ASP A 56 5.32 11.12 -2.26
CA ASP A 56 4.57 11.87 -1.26
C ASP A 56 3.45 11.01 -0.68
N LEU A 57 3.73 10.38 0.45
CA LEU A 57 2.80 9.53 1.21
C LEU A 57 2.46 10.16 2.57
N ALA A 58 2.83 11.43 2.80
CA ALA A 58 2.63 12.10 4.07
C ALA A 58 1.14 12.28 4.39
N ASP A 59 0.33 12.56 3.36
CA ASP A 59 -1.11 12.78 3.47
C ASP A 59 -1.91 11.51 3.83
N LEU A 60 -1.30 10.33 3.71
CA LEU A 60 -1.94 9.04 4.04
C LEU A 60 -1.73 8.63 5.49
N LYS A 61 -0.82 9.30 6.21
CA LYS A 61 -0.60 9.03 7.63
C LYS A 61 -1.69 9.75 8.45
N PRO A 62 -2.40 9.04 9.34
CA PRO A 62 -3.41 9.64 10.19
C PRO A 62 -2.83 10.64 11.19
#